data_AF-A0AAD9R5K5-F1
#
_entry.id   AF-A0AAD9R5K5-F1
#
_cell.length_a   1.000
_cell.length_b   1.000
_cell.length_c   1.000
_cell.angle_alpha   90.00
_cell.angle_beta   90.00
_cell.angle_gamma   90.00
#
_symmetry.space_group_name_H-M   'P 1'
#
loop_
_entity.id
_entity.type
_entity.pdbx_description
1 polymer ?
#
loop_
_entity_poly.entity_id
_entity_poly.type
_entity_poly.pdbx_seq_one_letter_code
_entity_poly.pdbx_strand_id
1 'polypeptide(L)'
;MTAKLLQMTNMEWKQECDLLLLQEIVVSEPFKFKSSTRERGKVWEEITHRLNENEVFGNRLGSKRAVRDRYSLLAKKYRKKMTEEAKASGISPELTETDKLLEQIIEMFEESDREGGENSQQVEQNKENERKKAEEMRNRSMEKLGETLKRKAADDGQVTPEKRGSGTETLVYLREKAEKQFELRKEELEVKKKEQSQQMQMFQAMQQQLQQQQQQQQQQMQVHIQQQQLQNQMLLALIEKITK
;
A
#
# COMPACT_ATOMS: atom_id res chain seq x y z
N MET A 1 2.53 -42.26 37.33
CA MET A 1 3.18 -42.15 36.00
C MET A 1 2.93 -40.76 35.47
N THR A 2 3.93 -39.90 35.57
CA THR A 2 3.87 -38.48 35.20
C THR A 2 3.71 -38.32 33.69
N ALA A 3 2.59 -37.76 33.27
CA ALA A 3 2.37 -37.31 31.90
C ALA A 3 3.44 -36.28 31.55
N LYS A 4 4.40 -36.69 30.73
CA LYS A 4 5.38 -35.79 30.11
C LYS A 4 4.57 -34.96 29.11
N LEU A 5 4.12 -33.79 29.55
CA LEU A 5 3.80 -32.68 28.66
C LEU A 5 5.03 -32.49 27.79
N LEU A 6 4.99 -33.03 26.57
CA LEU A 6 5.86 -32.58 25.49
C LEU A 6 5.52 -31.11 25.32
N GLN A 7 6.28 -30.25 26.00
CA GLN A 7 6.46 -28.88 25.55
C GLN A 7 6.77 -29.00 24.06
N MET A 8 5.83 -28.59 23.22
CA MET A 8 6.11 -28.25 21.83
C MET A 8 7.13 -27.12 21.92
N THR A 9 8.40 -27.49 21.97
CA THR A 9 9.51 -26.55 21.95
C THR A 9 9.38 -25.83 20.63
N ASN A 10 9.11 -24.51 20.69
CA ASN A 10 9.15 -23.67 19.50
C ASN A 10 10.51 -23.91 18.84
N MET A 11 10.50 -24.48 17.64
CA MET A 11 11.73 -24.72 16.90
C MET A 11 12.44 -23.38 16.66
N GLU A 12 13.74 -23.34 17.01
CA GLU A 12 14.59 -22.22 16.64
C GLU A 12 14.95 -22.33 15.16
N TRP A 13 14.53 -21.34 14.39
CA TRP A 13 14.85 -21.24 12.97
C TRP A 13 16.28 -20.77 12.78
N LYS A 14 17.15 -21.71 12.40
CA LYS A 14 18.55 -21.46 12.04
C LYS A 14 18.66 -21.15 10.55
N GLN A 15 19.82 -20.62 10.13
CA GLN A 15 20.08 -20.27 8.73
C GLN A 15 19.94 -21.48 7.79
N GLU A 16 20.36 -22.67 8.23
CA GLU A 16 20.17 -23.91 7.47
C GLU A 16 18.67 -24.26 7.28
N CYS A 17 17.85 -24.05 8.31
CA CYS A 17 16.40 -24.23 8.22
C CYS A 17 15.77 -23.23 7.23
N ASP A 18 16.26 -21.98 7.23
CA ASP A 18 15.80 -20.96 6.30
C ASP A 18 16.19 -21.31 4.86
N LEU A 19 17.41 -21.81 4.63
CA LEU A 19 17.86 -22.22 3.30
C LEU A 19 17.00 -23.36 2.74
N LEU A 20 16.78 -24.42 3.53
CA LEU A 20 15.92 -25.55 3.14
C LEU A 20 14.48 -25.11 2.87
N LEU A 21 13.94 -24.21 3.71
CA LEU A 21 12.62 -23.63 3.48
C LEU A 21 12.53 -22.93 2.13
N LEU A 22 13.50 -22.07 1.81
CA LEU A 22 13.48 -21.30 0.57
C LEU A 22 13.64 -22.21 -0.66
N GLN A 23 14.57 -23.17 -0.60
CA GLN A 23 14.71 -24.18 -1.66
C GLN A 23 13.42 -24.95 -1.89
N GLU A 24 12.76 -25.39 -0.82
CA GLU A 24 11.50 -26.13 -0.89
C GLU A 24 10.37 -25.27 -1.47
N ILE A 25 10.33 -23.97 -1.17
CA ILE A 25 9.36 -23.03 -1.77
C ILE A 25 9.60 -22.90 -3.28
N VAL A 26 10.86 -22.80 -3.73
CA VAL A 26 11.17 -22.75 -5.17
C VAL A 26 10.70 -24.02 -5.88
N VAL A 27 10.94 -25.19 -5.29
CA VAL A 27 10.54 -26.49 -5.87
C VAL A 27 9.03 -26.70 -5.87
N SER A 28 8.36 -26.29 -4.81
CA SER A 28 6.91 -26.50 -4.62
C SER A 28 6.04 -25.47 -5.33
N GLU A 29 6.63 -24.37 -5.79
CA GLU A 29 6.02 -23.33 -6.60
C GLU A 29 4.65 -22.80 -6.11
N PRO A 30 4.50 -22.44 -4.82
CA PRO A 30 3.23 -21.95 -4.27
C PRO A 30 2.74 -20.63 -4.91
N PHE A 31 3.60 -19.92 -5.65
CA PHE A 31 3.25 -18.70 -6.41
C PHE A 31 2.38 -18.99 -7.63
N LYS A 32 2.44 -20.18 -8.25
CA LYS A 32 1.60 -20.55 -9.40
C LYS A 32 0.09 -20.54 -9.10
N PHE A 33 -0.27 -20.50 -7.82
CA PHE A 33 -1.64 -20.48 -7.36
C PHE A 33 -2.00 -19.12 -6.78
N LYS A 34 -3.21 -18.64 -7.10
CA LYS A 34 -3.72 -17.37 -6.61
C LYS A 34 -3.75 -17.32 -5.07
N SER A 35 -3.53 -16.13 -4.52
CA SER A 35 -3.65 -15.87 -3.08
C SER A 35 -5.02 -16.30 -2.54
N SER A 36 -5.03 -16.80 -1.29
CA SER A 36 -6.24 -17.26 -0.58
C SER A 36 -7.00 -18.42 -1.22
N THR A 37 -6.40 -19.14 -2.17
CA THR A 37 -6.98 -20.38 -2.73
C THR A 37 -6.68 -21.60 -1.86
N ARG A 38 -7.53 -22.63 -1.99
CA ARG A 38 -7.34 -23.90 -1.28
C ARG A 38 -6.11 -24.62 -1.81
N GLU A 39 -5.85 -24.53 -3.11
CA GLU A 39 -4.74 -25.12 -3.83
C GLU A 39 -3.40 -24.60 -3.29
N ARG A 40 -3.22 -23.26 -3.23
CA ARG A 40 -2.03 -22.66 -2.58
C ARG A 40 -1.90 -23.12 -1.13
N GLY A 41 -3.03 -23.22 -0.43
CA GLY A 41 -3.08 -23.72 0.94
C GLY A 41 -2.60 -25.15 1.10
N LYS A 42 -2.83 -26.03 0.11
CA LYS A 42 -2.35 -27.42 0.08
C LYS A 42 -0.84 -27.48 -0.20
N VAL A 43 -0.34 -26.66 -1.14
CA VAL A 43 1.11 -26.60 -1.42
C VAL A 43 1.90 -26.23 -0.16
N TRP A 44 1.43 -25.25 0.63
CA TRP A 44 2.08 -24.92 1.91
C TRP A 44 1.99 -26.04 2.96
N GLU A 45 0.94 -26.85 2.92
CA GLU A 45 0.78 -28.06 3.73
C GLU A 45 1.82 -29.11 3.34
N GLU A 46 1.99 -29.34 2.04
CA GLU A 46 2.98 -30.27 1.50
C GLU A 46 4.42 -29.82 1.78
N ILE A 47 4.73 -28.53 1.60
CA ILE A 47 6.03 -27.95 2.00
C ILE A 47 6.29 -28.27 3.48
N THR A 48 5.28 -28.09 4.34
CA THR A 48 5.45 -28.38 5.78
C THR A 48 5.72 -29.85 6.04
N HIS A 49 5.05 -30.75 5.30
CA HIS A 49 5.26 -32.19 5.40
C HIS A 49 6.68 -32.58 4.98
N ARG A 50 7.12 -32.15 3.78
CA ARG A 50 8.46 -32.46 3.24
C ARG A 50 9.58 -31.89 4.10
N LEU A 51 9.41 -30.67 4.62
CA LEU A 51 10.38 -30.11 5.56
C LEU A 51 10.44 -30.92 6.86
N ASN A 52 9.32 -31.44 7.36
CA ASN A 52 9.30 -32.27 8.57
C ASN A 52 9.97 -33.64 8.38
N GLU A 53 9.96 -34.20 7.16
CA GLU A 53 10.69 -35.43 6.80
C GLU A 53 12.21 -35.24 6.85
N ASN A 54 12.69 -34.00 6.75
CA ASN A 54 14.10 -33.68 6.85
C ASN A 54 14.56 -33.65 8.32
N GLU A 55 15.70 -34.33 8.59
CA GLU A 55 16.29 -34.49 9.92
C GLU A 55 16.55 -33.15 10.64
N VAL A 56 16.83 -32.08 9.89
CA VAL A 56 17.07 -30.72 10.42
C VAL A 56 15.85 -30.21 11.19
N PHE A 57 14.64 -30.51 10.70
CA PHE A 57 13.40 -30.09 11.33
C PHE A 57 12.91 -31.09 12.38
N GLY A 58 13.15 -32.39 12.15
CA GLY A 58 12.86 -33.44 13.13
C GLY A 58 11.39 -33.48 13.56
N ASN A 59 10.47 -33.29 12.63
CA ASN A 59 9.02 -33.20 12.86
C ASN A 59 8.56 -32.09 13.83
N ARG A 60 9.34 -31.03 14.01
CA ARG A 60 9.01 -29.92 14.93
C ARG A 60 8.19 -28.80 14.29
N LEU A 61 7.97 -28.79 12.96
CA LEU A 61 7.12 -27.79 12.32
C LEU A 61 5.64 -28.09 12.59
N GLY A 62 5.03 -27.30 13.47
CA GLY A 62 3.67 -27.56 13.96
C GLY A 62 2.53 -27.18 13.01
N SER A 63 2.74 -26.29 12.03
CA SER A 63 1.70 -25.95 11.05
C SER A 63 2.24 -25.24 9.80
N LYS A 64 1.51 -25.33 8.69
CA LYS A 64 1.77 -24.53 7.48
C LYS A 64 1.76 -23.02 7.73
N ARG A 65 1.04 -22.56 8.76
CA ARG A 65 1.05 -21.15 9.15
C ARG A 65 2.43 -20.72 9.63
N ALA A 66 3.08 -21.51 10.49
CA ALA A 66 4.42 -21.19 10.99
C ALA A 66 5.45 -21.10 9.84
N VAL A 67 5.36 -21.99 8.86
CA VAL A 67 6.22 -22.01 7.66
C VAL A 67 6.02 -20.73 6.83
N ARG A 68 4.75 -20.37 6.55
CA ARG A 68 4.43 -19.12 5.83
C ARG A 68 4.85 -17.86 6.57
N ASP A 69 4.64 -17.84 7.89
CA ASP A 69 4.97 -16.70 8.74
C ASP A 69 6.50 -16.51 8.77
N ARG A 70 7.27 -17.62 8.79
CA ARG A 70 8.73 -17.56 8.65
C ARG A 70 9.17 -16.99 7.31
N TYR A 71 8.64 -17.50 6.20
CA TYR A 71 8.94 -16.94 4.87
C TYR A 71 8.60 -15.45 4.80
N SER A 72 7.43 -15.05 5.30
CA SER A 72 7.00 -13.64 5.33
C SER A 72 7.97 -12.76 6.12
N LEU A 73 8.51 -13.27 7.23
CA LEU A 73 9.53 -12.57 8.01
C LEU A 73 10.85 -12.43 7.23
N LEU A 74 11.32 -13.49 6.58
CA LEU A 74 12.55 -13.48 5.78
C LEU A 74 12.44 -12.49 4.61
N ALA A 75 11.36 -12.56 3.84
CA ALA A 75 11.08 -11.63 2.74
C ALA A 75 11.00 -10.17 3.21
N LYS A 76 10.41 -9.92 4.38
CA LYS A 76 10.37 -8.57 4.99
C LYS A 76 11.76 -8.08 5.39
N LYS A 77 12.58 -8.95 6.00
CA LYS A 77 13.96 -8.61 6.38
C LYS A 77 14.82 -8.32 5.16
N TYR A 78 14.72 -9.13 4.11
CA TYR A 78 15.43 -8.94 2.84
C TYR A 78 15.10 -7.59 2.20
N ARG A 79 13.81 -7.28 2.03
CA ARG A 79 13.39 -5.98 1.45
C ARG A 79 13.90 -4.79 2.26
N LYS A 80 13.89 -4.91 3.59
CA LYS A 80 14.42 -3.87 4.48
C LYS A 80 15.93 -3.69 4.28
N LYS A 81 16.70 -4.78 4.28
CA LYS A 81 18.15 -4.80 4.01
C LYS A 81 18.47 -4.12 2.68
N MET A 82 17.81 -4.51 1.58
CA MET A 82 18.03 -3.92 0.25
C MET A 82 17.69 -2.42 0.20
N THR A 83 16.63 -2.00 0.89
CA THR A 83 16.26 -0.58 0.97
C THR A 83 17.29 0.24 1.74
N GLU A 84 17.86 -0.31 2.81
CA GLU A 84 18.88 0.35 3.63
C GLU A 84 20.23 0.45 2.89
N GLU A 85 20.66 -0.63 2.22
CA GLU A 85 21.90 -0.67 1.44
C GLU A 85 21.85 0.28 0.23
N ALA A 86 20.71 0.32 -0.49
CA ALA A 86 20.49 1.27 -1.59
C ALA A 86 20.59 2.74 -1.13
N LYS A 87 20.13 3.04 0.10
CA LYS A 87 20.21 4.39 0.69
C LYS A 87 21.61 4.74 1.19
N ALA A 88 22.35 3.77 1.72
CA ALA A 88 23.61 4.01 2.41
C ALA A 88 24.82 4.05 1.46
N SER A 89 24.91 3.12 0.51
CA SER A 89 26.13 2.91 -0.26
C SER A 89 26.04 3.34 -1.72
N GLY A 90 24.82 3.46 -2.29
CA GLY A 90 24.62 3.66 -3.73
C GLY A 90 25.20 2.54 -4.61
N ILE A 91 25.69 1.45 -4.01
CA ILE A 91 26.34 0.31 -4.64
C ILE A 91 25.60 -0.95 -4.16
N SER A 92 25.40 -1.91 -5.07
CA SER A 92 24.70 -3.15 -4.75
C SER A 92 25.55 -4.04 -3.81
N PRO A 93 24.97 -4.54 -2.71
CA PRO A 93 25.62 -5.41 -1.73
C PRO A 93 25.88 -6.82 -2.30
N GLU A 94 26.87 -7.52 -1.75
CA GLU A 94 27.14 -8.92 -2.13
C GLU A 94 25.98 -9.82 -1.68
N LEU A 95 25.26 -10.39 -2.65
CA LEU A 95 24.09 -11.23 -2.41
C LEU A 95 24.52 -12.63 -1.93
N THR A 96 24.13 -12.97 -0.71
CA THR A 96 24.25 -14.35 -0.20
C THR A 96 23.32 -15.31 -0.96
N GLU A 97 23.54 -16.62 -0.85
CA GLU A 97 22.66 -17.61 -1.48
C GLU A 97 21.20 -17.47 -1.02
N THR A 98 20.99 -17.23 0.27
CA THR A 98 19.66 -16.96 0.86
C THR A 98 19.05 -15.68 0.27
N ASP A 99 19.85 -14.64 0.06
CA ASP A 99 19.41 -13.38 -0.55
C ASP A 99 18.92 -13.61 -2.00
N LYS A 100 19.67 -14.38 -2.79
CA LYS A 100 19.28 -14.73 -4.18
C LYS A 100 17.99 -15.53 -4.25
N LEU A 101 17.83 -16.51 -3.36
CA LEU A 101 16.58 -17.29 -3.29
C LEU A 101 15.41 -16.41 -2.86
N LEU A 102 15.61 -15.50 -1.90
CA LEU A 102 14.57 -14.57 -1.47
C LEU A 102 14.17 -13.61 -2.59
N GLU A 103 15.13 -13.08 -3.34
CA GLU A 103 14.88 -12.26 -4.52
C GLU A 103 14.03 -13.01 -5.55
N GLN A 104 14.47 -14.21 -5.95
CA GLN A 104 13.76 -15.05 -6.90
C GLN A 104 12.32 -15.34 -6.44
N ILE A 105 12.14 -15.82 -5.20
CA ILE A 105 10.82 -16.18 -4.69
C ILE A 105 9.90 -14.95 -4.63
N ILE A 106 10.41 -13.80 -4.19
CA ILE A 106 9.62 -12.55 -4.13
C ILE A 106 9.18 -12.16 -5.54
N GLU A 107 10.10 -12.16 -6.51
CA GLU A 107 9.79 -11.82 -7.89
C GLU A 107 8.71 -12.75 -8.47
N MET A 108 8.83 -14.07 -8.25
CA MET A 108 7.84 -15.04 -8.72
C MET A 108 6.44 -14.84 -8.10
N PHE A 109 6.37 -14.51 -6.81
CA PHE A 109 5.09 -14.17 -6.18
C PHE A 109 4.50 -12.88 -6.74
N GLU A 110 5.33 -11.86 -6.98
CA GLU A 110 4.88 -10.59 -7.54
C GLU A 110 4.42 -10.73 -9.00
N GLU A 111 5.14 -11.50 -9.81
CA GLU A 111 4.76 -11.82 -11.18
C GLU A 111 3.43 -12.58 -11.23
N SER A 112 3.28 -13.62 -10.41
CA SER A 112 2.02 -14.38 -10.33
C SER A 112 0.84 -13.53 -9.84
N ASP A 113 1.08 -12.60 -8.91
CA ASP A 113 0.05 -11.66 -8.46
C ASP A 113 -0.28 -10.59 -9.54
N ARG A 114 0.68 -10.20 -10.40
CA ARG A 114 0.46 -9.34 -11.58
C ARG A 114 -0.33 -10.05 -12.68
N GLU A 115 0.04 -11.28 -13.03
CA GLU A 115 -0.66 -12.12 -14.02
C GLU A 115 -2.08 -12.47 -13.55
N GLY A 116 -2.23 -12.84 -12.27
CA GLY A 116 -3.56 -13.00 -11.65
C GLY A 116 -4.38 -11.71 -11.56
N GLY A 117 -3.72 -10.56 -11.77
CA GLY A 117 -4.27 -9.21 -11.85
C GLY A 117 -4.72 -8.79 -13.26
N GLU A 118 -4.51 -9.57 -14.31
CA GLU A 118 -5.12 -9.27 -15.61
C GLU A 118 -6.66 -9.40 -15.59
N ASN A 119 -7.21 -10.06 -14.55
CA ASN A 119 -8.64 -10.05 -14.24
C ASN A 119 -9.06 -8.92 -13.26
N SER A 120 -8.17 -7.98 -12.96
CA SER A 120 -8.39 -6.89 -11.98
C SER A 120 -9.54 -5.98 -12.39
N GLN A 121 -9.73 -5.71 -13.70
CA GLN A 121 -10.88 -4.94 -14.17
C GLN A 121 -12.22 -5.66 -13.90
N GLN A 122 -12.28 -6.98 -14.07
CA GLN A 122 -13.48 -7.78 -13.79
C GLN A 122 -13.77 -7.85 -12.29
N VAL A 123 -12.73 -7.98 -11.46
CA VAL A 123 -12.86 -8.01 -9.99
C VAL A 123 -13.25 -6.64 -9.43
N GLU A 124 -12.67 -5.55 -9.93
CA GLU A 124 -13.05 -4.20 -9.56
C GLU A 124 -14.44 -3.84 -10.08
N GLN A 125 -14.81 -4.23 -11.32
CA GLN A 125 -16.19 -4.09 -11.80
C GLN A 125 -17.18 -4.91 -10.97
N ASN A 126 -16.81 -6.12 -10.55
CA ASN A 126 -17.69 -6.93 -9.70
C ASN A 126 -17.85 -6.33 -8.30
N LYS A 127 -16.78 -5.81 -7.68
CA LYS A 127 -16.87 -5.08 -6.41
C LYS A 127 -17.69 -3.80 -6.55
N GLU A 128 -17.49 -3.03 -7.62
CA GLU A 128 -18.26 -1.83 -7.94
C GLU A 128 -19.75 -2.17 -8.14
N ASN A 129 -20.04 -3.26 -8.86
CA ASN A 129 -21.41 -3.74 -9.08
C ASN A 129 -22.06 -4.29 -7.81
N GLU A 130 -21.35 -5.02 -6.97
CA GLU A 130 -21.84 -5.47 -5.66
C GLU A 130 -22.09 -4.29 -4.72
N ARG A 131 -21.19 -3.30 -4.71
CA ARG A 131 -21.36 -2.06 -3.96
C ARG A 131 -22.60 -1.28 -4.43
N LYS A 132 -22.78 -1.12 -5.74
CA LYS A 132 -23.97 -0.48 -6.33
C LYS A 132 -25.25 -1.24 -6.00
N LYS A 133 -25.25 -2.58 -6.08
CA LYS A 133 -26.41 -3.40 -5.69
C LYS A 133 -26.73 -3.30 -4.21
N ALA A 134 -25.72 -3.27 -3.35
CA ALA A 134 -25.92 -3.09 -1.91
C ALA A 134 -26.46 -1.68 -1.58
N GLU A 135 -25.98 -0.66 -2.28
CA GLU A 135 -26.43 0.72 -2.14
C GLU A 135 -27.85 0.92 -2.68
N GLU A 136 -28.20 0.30 -3.81
CA GLU A 136 -29.59 0.23 -4.32
C GLU A 136 -30.52 -0.50 -3.34
N MET A 137 -30.10 -1.64 -2.78
CA MET A 137 -30.90 -2.38 -1.80
C MET A 137 -31.10 -1.56 -0.51
N ARG A 138 -30.08 -0.81 -0.08
CA ARG A 138 -30.16 0.13 1.02
C ARG A 138 -31.12 1.28 0.71
N ASN A 139 -31.03 1.90 -0.47
CA ASN A 139 -31.93 2.98 -0.87
C ASN A 139 -33.37 2.51 -1.01
N ARG A 140 -33.61 1.38 -1.68
CA ARG A 140 -34.95 0.78 -1.82
C ARG A 140 -35.57 0.40 -0.47
N SER A 141 -34.75 0.02 0.51
CA SER A 141 -35.21 -0.23 1.88
C SER A 141 -35.53 1.07 2.63
N MET A 142 -34.78 2.15 2.38
CA MET A 142 -35.04 3.49 2.94
C MET A 142 -36.26 4.18 2.31
N GLU A 143 -36.52 3.96 1.02
CA GLU A 143 -37.70 4.48 0.31
C GLU A 143 -39.00 3.90 0.86
N LYS A 144 -39.03 2.57 1.11
CA LYS A 144 -40.22 1.90 1.69
C LYS A 144 -40.51 2.32 3.14
N LEU A 145 -39.51 2.81 3.89
CA LEU A 145 -39.72 3.38 5.21
C LEU A 145 -40.57 4.67 5.14
N GLY A 146 -40.41 5.46 4.07
CA GLY A 146 -41.23 6.63 3.79
C GLY A 146 -42.68 6.30 3.41
N GLU A 147 -42.90 5.19 2.70
CA GLU A 147 -44.25 4.73 2.33
C GLU A 147 -45.05 4.16 3.52
N THR A 148 -44.38 3.62 4.55
CA THR A 148 -45.05 3.12 5.75
C THR A 148 -45.57 4.19 6.71
N LEU A 149 -45.19 5.47 6.53
CA LEU A 149 -45.74 6.57 7.33
C LEU A 149 -47.12 7.07 6.87
N LYS A 150 -47.64 6.60 5.72
CA LYS A 150 -48.97 7.00 5.19
C LYS A 150 -50.02 5.90 5.11
N ARG A 151 -49.76 4.69 5.62
CA ARG A 151 -50.80 3.64 5.76
C ARG A 151 -50.66 2.94 7.10
N LYS A 152 -51.30 3.51 8.14
CA LYS A 152 -52.09 2.79 9.17
C LYS A 152 -52.98 3.80 9.92
N ALA A 153 -53.95 4.34 9.20
CA ALA A 153 -55.20 4.86 9.74
C ALA A 153 -56.34 4.37 8.84
N ALA A 154 -56.50 3.05 8.76
CA ALA A 154 -57.72 2.36 8.35
C ALA A 154 -57.45 0.84 8.35
N ASP A 155 -58.19 0.19 9.24
CA ASP A 155 -58.82 -1.11 9.10
C ASP A 155 -58.05 -2.44 9.14
N ASP A 156 -58.44 -3.16 10.20
CA ASP A 156 -58.65 -4.58 10.43
C ASP A 156 -57.54 -5.65 10.41
N GLY A 157 -57.66 -6.53 11.41
CA GLY A 157 -57.02 -7.85 11.47
C GLY A 157 -55.67 -7.92 12.20
N GLN A 158 -55.71 -8.46 13.42
CA GLN A 158 -54.72 -9.32 14.12
C GLN A 158 -53.33 -9.43 13.43
N VAL A 159 -52.18 -9.12 14.05
CA VAL A 159 -51.60 -9.63 15.30
C VAL A 159 -50.54 -8.61 15.75
N THR A 160 -50.52 -8.21 17.02
CA THR A 160 -49.41 -7.43 17.60
C THR A 160 -48.41 -8.36 18.28
N PRO A 161 -47.14 -8.48 17.84
CA PRO A 161 -46.09 -8.94 18.73
C PRO A 161 -45.74 -7.79 19.68
N GLU A 162 -45.64 -8.12 20.97
CA GLU A 162 -45.32 -7.22 22.07
C GLU A 162 -44.20 -6.23 21.72
N LYS A 163 -44.50 -4.93 21.90
CA LYS A 163 -43.50 -3.88 22.02
C LYS A 163 -42.68 -4.12 23.29
N ARG A 164 -41.53 -4.79 23.16
CA ARG A 164 -40.47 -4.66 24.16
C ARG A 164 -39.75 -3.33 23.95
N GLY A 165 -40.18 -2.33 24.69
CA GLY A 165 -39.51 -1.05 24.79
C GLY A 165 -38.14 -1.23 25.45
N SER A 166 -37.08 -1.02 24.68
CA SER A 166 -35.78 -0.46 25.09
C SER A 166 -34.80 -0.73 23.94
N GLY A 167 -34.49 0.30 23.18
CA GLY A 167 -33.64 0.21 21.98
C GLY A 167 -33.65 1.49 21.17
N THR A 168 -34.68 2.33 21.32
CA THR A 168 -34.76 3.64 20.67
C THR A 168 -33.58 4.54 21.03
N GLU A 169 -33.18 4.60 22.30
CA GLU A 169 -32.08 5.45 22.75
C GLU A 169 -30.71 4.95 22.27
N THR A 170 -30.50 3.63 22.27
CA THR A 170 -29.28 3.02 21.69
C THR A 170 -29.19 3.23 20.18
N LEU A 171 -30.31 3.16 19.47
CA LEU A 171 -30.36 3.40 18.02
C LEU A 171 -30.13 4.88 17.68
N VAL A 172 -30.63 5.80 18.50
CA VAL A 172 -30.34 7.25 18.38
C VAL A 172 -28.85 7.51 18.63
N TYR A 173 -28.27 6.94 19.69
CA TYR A 173 -26.84 7.06 19.96
C TYR A 173 -25.97 6.51 18.82
N LEU A 174 -26.32 5.35 18.26
CA LEU A 174 -25.59 4.76 17.13
C LEU A 174 -25.70 5.63 15.87
N ARG A 175 -26.85 6.28 15.65
CA ARG A 175 -27.05 7.23 14.55
C ARG A 175 -26.21 8.49 14.74
N GLU A 176 -26.29 9.14 15.90
CA GLU A 176 -25.50 10.35 16.20
C GLU A 176 -24.00 10.07 16.13
N LYS A 177 -23.56 8.90 16.59
CA LYS A 177 -22.15 8.48 16.50
C LYS A 177 -21.71 8.30 15.05
N ALA A 178 -22.55 7.72 14.20
CA ALA A 178 -22.26 7.56 12.78
C ALA A 178 -22.21 8.90 12.05
N GLU A 179 -23.14 9.81 12.35
CA GLU A 179 -23.16 11.17 11.79
C GLU A 179 -21.91 11.96 12.18
N LYS A 180 -21.54 11.96 13.47
CA LYS A 180 -20.31 12.62 13.93
C LYS A 180 -19.05 12.05 13.28
N GLN A 181 -18.95 10.73 13.14
CA GLN A 181 -17.78 10.13 12.47
C GLN A 181 -17.71 10.49 10.98
N PHE A 182 -18.85 10.58 10.31
CA PHE A 182 -18.91 10.99 8.91
C PHE A 182 -18.48 12.45 8.74
N GLU A 183 -18.96 13.33 9.60
CA GLU A 183 -18.65 14.76 9.58
C GLU A 183 -17.16 15.02 9.84
N LEU A 184 -16.58 14.34 10.84
CA LEU A 184 -15.15 14.43 11.16
C LEU A 184 -14.27 14.00 9.96
N ARG A 185 -14.65 12.91 9.30
CA ARG A 185 -13.93 12.40 8.13
C ARG A 185 -14.03 13.33 6.92
N LYS A 186 -15.16 14.04 6.78
CA LYS A 186 -15.35 15.05 5.74
C LYS A 186 -14.46 16.28 5.99
N GLU A 187 -14.39 16.75 7.24
CA GLU A 187 -13.51 17.85 7.62
C GLU A 187 -12.03 17.51 7.43
N GLU A 188 -11.57 16.32 7.82
CA GLU A 188 -10.20 15.86 7.59
C GLU A 188 -9.81 15.88 6.10
N LEU A 189 -10.72 15.42 5.22
CA LEU A 189 -10.51 15.44 3.78
C LEU A 189 -10.40 16.88 3.24
N GLU A 190 -11.20 17.80 3.78
CA GLU A 190 -11.19 19.20 3.35
C GLU A 190 -9.91 19.91 3.81
N VAL A 191 -9.45 19.67 5.04
CA VAL A 191 -8.18 20.17 5.56
C VAL A 191 -7.02 19.66 4.70
N LYS A 192 -6.99 18.35 4.42
CA LYS A 192 -5.94 17.75 3.60
C LYS A 192 -5.89 18.33 2.17
N LYS A 193 -7.06 18.62 1.59
CA LYS A 193 -7.15 19.29 0.28
C LYS A 193 -6.62 20.72 0.34
N LYS A 194 -6.92 21.47 1.40
CA LYS A 194 -6.38 22.83 1.63
C LYS A 194 -4.86 22.81 1.82
N GLU A 195 -4.33 21.87 2.60
CA GLU A 195 -2.88 21.70 2.79
C GLU A 195 -2.16 21.36 1.48
N GLN A 196 -2.68 20.42 0.69
CA GLN A 196 -2.11 20.12 -0.64
C GLN A 196 -2.14 21.34 -1.57
N SER A 197 -3.24 22.07 -1.59
CA SER A 197 -3.35 23.29 -2.40
C SER A 197 -2.35 24.36 -1.95
N GLN A 198 -2.15 24.54 -0.65
CA GLN A 198 -1.17 25.49 -0.11
C GLN A 198 0.26 25.05 -0.41
N GLN A 199 0.59 23.76 -0.28
CA GLN A 199 1.91 23.23 -0.68
C GLN A 199 2.18 23.46 -2.17
N MET A 200 1.19 23.22 -3.02
CA MET A 200 1.33 23.44 -4.46
C MET A 200 1.51 24.92 -4.81
N GLN A 201 0.77 25.82 -4.15
CA GLN A 201 0.97 27.27 -4.29
C GLN A 201 2.35 27.72 -3.82
N MET A 202 2.83 27.19 -2.69
CA MET A 202 4.16 27.52 -2.16
C MET A 202 5.28 27.04 -3.09
N PHE A 203 5.13 25.83 -3.65
CA PHE A 203 6.05 25.30 -4.66
C PHE A 203 6.05 26.15 -5.93
N GLN A 204 4.87 26.56 -6.42
CA GLN A 204 4.76 27.42 -7.59
C GLN A 204 5.39 28.80 -7.36
N ALA A 205 5.19 29.39 -6.18
CA ALA A 205 5.81 30.67 -5.81
C ALA A 205 7.35 30.55 -5.74
N MET A 206 7.86 29.47 -5.16
CA MET A 206 9.30 29.20 -5.13
C MET A 206 9.88 29.09 -6.55
N GLN A 207 9.17 28.40 -7.45
CA GLN A 207 9.60 28.25 -8.84
C GLN A 207 9.64 29.59 -9.59
N GLN A 208 8.65 30.45 -9.38
CA GLN A 208 8.62 31.81 -9.95
C GLN A 208 9.77 32.67 -9.42
N GLN A 209 10.08 32.60 -8.13
CA GLN A 209 11.20 33.34 -7.55
C GLN A 209 12.55 32.90 -8.16
N LEU A 210 12.74 31.59 -8.35
CA LEU A 210 13.93 31.05 -9.00
C LEU A 210 14.06 31.57 -10.45
N GLN A 211 12.95 31.61 -11.17
CA GLN A 211 12.91 32.09 -12.56
C GLN A 211 13.22 33.59 -12.66
N GLN A 212 12.69 34.41 -11.74
CA GLN A 212 13.03 35.85 -11.68
C GLN A 212 14.52 36.07 -11.38
N GLN A 213 15.10 35.30 -10.46
CA GLN A 213 16.52 35.42 -10.13
C GLN A 213 17.40 35.09 -11.35
N GLN A 214 17.02 34.06 -12.12
CA GLN A 214 17.73 33.69 -13.34
C GLN A 214 17.62 34.77 -14.43
N GLN A 215 16.45 35.40 -14.59
CA GLN A 215 16.27 36.53 -15.51
C GLN A 215 17.10 37.76 -15.11
N GLN A 216 17.16 38.09 -13.81
CA GLN A 216 17.99 39.20 -13.34
C GLN A 216 19.47 38.98 -13.64
N GLN A 217 19.98 37.75 -13.44
CA GLN A 217 21.37 37.43 -13.79
C GLN A 217 21.64 37.58 -15.29
N GLN A 218 20.71 37.14 -16.15
CA GLN A 218 20.86 37.32 -17.60
C GLN A 218 20.87 38.79 -18.01
N GLN A 219 19.98 39.61 -17.44
CA GLN A 219 19.95 41.05 -17.71
C GLN A 219 21.25 41.74 -17.27
N GLN A 220 21.78 41.42 -16.08
CA GLN A 220 23.06 41.96 -15.62
C GLN A 220 24.20 41.59 -16.57
N MET A 221 24.24 40.34 -17.05
CA MET A 221 25.23 39.90 -18.03
C MET A 221 25.12 40.67 -19.35
N GLN A 222 23.90 40.89 -19.84
CA GLN A 222 23.65 41.61 -21.09
C GLN A 222 24.07 43.08 -20.99
N VAL A 223 23.76 43.75 -19.86
CA VAL A 223 24.21 45.13 -19.60
C VAL A 223 25.74 45.20 -19.53
N HIS A 224 26.39 44.23 -18.89
CA HIS A 224 27.85 44.17 -18.82
C HIS A 224 28.49 44.04 -20.21
N ILE A 225 27.98 43.14 -21.06
CA ILE A 225 28.44 42.95 -22.44
C ILE A 225 28.26 44.24 -23.25
N GLN A 226 27.09 44.89 -23.13
CA GLN A 226 26.82 46.13 -23.85
C GLN A 226 27.77 47.27 -23.42
N GLN A 227 28.05 47.39 -22.12
CA GLN A 227 29.01 48.36 -21.61
C GLN A 227 30.43 48.10 -22.17
N GLN A 228 30.85 46.84 -22.21
CA GLN A 228 32.15 46.46 -22.76
C GLN A 228 32.26 46.77 -24.26
N GLN A 229 31.19 46.54 -25.03
CA GLN A 229 31.12 46.91 -26.45
C GLN A 229 31.24 48.43 -26.65
N LEU A 230 30.57 49.24 -25.83
CA LEU A 230 30.66 50.70 -25.85
C LEU A 230 32.07 51.20 -25.54
N GLN A 231 32.72 50.62 -24.52
CA GLN A 231 34.12 50.94 -24.20
C GLN A 231 35.06 50.60 -25.36
N ASN A 232 34.89 49.43 -25.99
CA ASN A 232 35.69 49.01 -27.14
C ASN A 232 35.49 49.94 -28.36
N GLN A 233 34.26 50.39 -28.63
CA GLN A 233 34.00 51.37 -29.70
C GLN A 233 34.66 52.73 -29.43
N MET A 234 34.58 53.23 -28.18
CA MET A 234 35.26 54.49 -27.83
C MET A 234 36.78 54.37 -27.97
N LEU A 235 37.37 53.24 -27.57
CA LEU A 235 38.80 52.99 -27.71
C LEU A 235 39.22 52.99 -29.18
N LEU A 236 38.47 52.32 -30.05
CA LEU A 236 38.70 52.33 -31.50
C LEU A 236 38.63 53.73 -32.10
N ALA A 237 37.62 54.53 -31.72
CA ALA A 237 37.48 55.90 -32.20
C ALA A 237 38.62 56.82 -31.73
N LEU A 238 39.15 56.60 -30.52
CA LEU A 238 40.34 57.30 -30.01
C LEU A 238 41.59 56.92 -30.81
N ILE A 239 41.78 55.63 -31.12
CA ILE A 239 42.90 55.15 -31.95
C ILE A 239 42.83 55.75 -33.35
N GLU A 240 41.66 55.76 -33.99
CA GLU A 240 41.48 56.39 -35.31
C GLU A 240 41.83 57.89 -35.32
N LYS A 241 41.55 58.62 -34.23
CA LYS A 241 41.91 60.04 -34.09
C LYS A 241 43.41 60.28 -33.88
N ILE A 242 44.14 59.32 -33.32
CA ILE A 242 45.60 59.43 -33.10
C ILE A 242 46.37 58.99 -34.35
N THR A 243 45.77 58.17 -35.21
CA THR A 243 46.40 57.63 -36.42
C THR A 243 46.18 58.49 -37.68
N LYS A 244 45.40 59.58 -37.57
CA LYS A 244 45.23 60.64 -38.59
C LYS A 244 45.97 61.90 -38.16
#